data_AF-A0A8J0ULV1-F1
#
_entry.id   AF-A0A8J0ULV1-F1
#
_cell.length_a   1.000
_cell.length_b   1.000
_cell.length_c   1.000
_cell.angle_alpha   90.00
_cell.angle_beta   90.00
_cell.angle_gamma   90.00
#
_symmetry.space_group_name_H-M   'P 1'
#
loop_
_entity.id
_entity.type
_entity.pdbx_description
1 polymer ?
#
loop_
_entity_poly.entity_id
_entity_poly.type
_entity_poly.pdbx_seq_one_letter_code
_entity_poly.pdbx_strand_id
1 'polypeptide(L)'
;MTPALSQGCKVLCQDSCNIICQFPEDIMVPETKLNLGEWNKLHTSQQAAEVWNGLILFTKAVPRITDFISDASLKFQVEKIHSDIRSVVHLFKSLNLQDEAQTSQTEGKTLPVRTFKKLFSVYTNFLRGKLRLLVMTVCREASLST
;
A
#
# COMPACT_ATOMS: atom_id res chain seq x y z
N MET A 1 46.19 -11.74 2.16
CA MET A 1 45.34 -10.60 2.57
C MET A 1 44.06 -10.66 1.74
N THR A 2 42.95 -10.71 2.44
CA THR A 2 41.59 -11.06 2.01
C THR A 2 41.00 -10.07 0.99
N PRO A 3 40.22 -10.52 -0.01
CA PRO A 3 39.50 -9.60 -0.91
C PRO A 3 38.23 -9.10 -0.23
N ALA A 4 38.00 -7.79 -0.23
CA ALA A 4 36.77 -7.18 0.25
C ALA A 4 35.64 -7.43 -0.76
N LEU A 5 34.82 -8.42 -0.45
CA LEU A 5 33.48 -8.63 -1.01
C LEU A 5 32.51 -7.57 -0.47
N SER A 6 31.47 -7.30 -1.26
CA SER A 6 30.22 -6.61 -0.90
C SER A 6 30.09 -5.13 -1.27
N GLN A 7 30.32 -4.81 -2.54
CA GLN A 7 29.37 -3.97 -3.26
C GLN A 7 28.24 -4.87 -3.77
N GLY A 8 27.29 -5.16 -2.86
CA GLY A 8 26.06 -5.86 -3.22
C GLY A 8 25.36 -5.07 -4.33
N CYS A 9 25.05 -5.73 -5.44
CA CYS A 9 24.36 -5.19 -6.61
C CYS A 9 23.24 -4.22 -6.20
N LYS A 10 23.49 -2.91 -6.34
CA LYS A 10 22.43 -1.90 -6.40
C LYS A 10 21.68 -2.20 -7.69
N VAL A 11 20.49 -2.79 -7.61
CA VAL A 11 19.69 -3.08 -8.81
C VAL A 11 19.30 -1.74 -9.42
N LEU A 12 19.98 -1.38 -10.50
CA LEU A 12 19.67 -0.20 -11.28
C LEU A 12 18.59 -0.59 -12.28
N CYS A 13 17.35 -0.14 -12.05
CA CYS A 13 16.38 -0.04 -13.12
C CYS A 13 16.90 0.99 -14.11
N GLN A 14 17.67 0.53 -15.10
CA GLN A 14 18.22 1.39 -16.15
C GLN A 14 17.54 1.03 -17.47
N ASP A 15 17.04 2.08 -18.11
CA ASP A 15 16.36 2.17 -19.42
C ASP A 15 16.29 0.90 -20.27
N SER A 16 15.20 0.15 -20.06
CA SER A 16 14.36 -0.47 -21.09
C SER A 16 13.41 -1.41 -20.35
N CYS A 17 12.13 -1.31 -20.67
CA CYS A 17 11.01 -1.93 -19.97
C CYS A 17 10.96 -3.47 -20.18
N ASN A 18 12.07 -4.18 -19.92
CA ASN A 18 12.14 -5.64 -20.01
C ASN A 18 13.14 -6.30 -19.02
N ILE A 19 13.86 -5.52 -18.19
CA ILE A 19 14.55 -6.06 -17.01
C ILE A 19 13.53 -6.10 -15.88
N ILE A 20 13.34 -7.26 -15.25
CA ILE A 20 12.52 -7.40 -14.04
C ILE A 20 13.19 -6.54 -12.97
N CYS A 21 12.70 -5.32 -12.82
CA CYS A 21 13.14 -4.40 -11.79
C CYS A 21 12.81 -4.98 -10.42
N GLN A 22 13.80 -5.62 -9.83
CA GLN A 22 13.69 -6.36 -8.59
C GLN A 22 14.32 -5.56 -7.45
N PHE A 23 13.62 -5.46 -6.31
CA PHE A 23 14.16 -4.85 -5.11
C PHE A 23 15.29 -5.73 -4.53
N PRO A 24 16.32 -5.12 -3.94
CA PRO A 24 17.42 -5.87 -3.34
C PRO A 24 16.93 -6.76 -2.17
N GLU A 25 15.84 -6.37 -1.53
CA GLU A 25 15.23 -7.02 -0.39
C GLU A 25 13.71 -7.10 -0.53
N ASP A 26 13.09 -7.93 0.31
CA ASP A 26 11.63 -8.02 0.37
C ASP A 26 11.06 -6.81 1.11
N ILE A 27 10.12 -6.12 0.48
CA ILE A 27 9.43 -4.97 1.06
C ILE A 27 8.02 -5.39 1.46
N MET A 28 7.69 -5.23 2.74
CA MET A 28 6.36 -5.56 3.25
C MET A 28 5.35 -4.50 2.82
N VAL A 29 4.26 -4.95 2.20
CA VAL A 29 3.13 -4.13 1.76
C VAL A 29 1.82 -4.79 2.20
N PRO A 30 0.68 -4.09 2.15
CA PRO A 30 -0.58 -4.65 2.59
C PRO A 30 -1.02 -5.82 1.72
N GLU A 31 -1.60 -6.84 2.35
CA GLU A 31 -2.28 -7.88 1.61
C GLU A 31 -3.61 -7.35 1.06
N THR A 32 -3.79 -7.53 -0.25
CA THR A 32 -4.95 -7.03 -0.99
C THR A 32 -5.94 -8.11 -1.39
N LYS A 33 -5.71 -9.36 -0.94
CA LYS A 33 -6.67 -10.43 -1.12
C LYS A 33 -7.96 -10.03 -0.39
N LEU A 34 -9.07 -10.15 -1.11
CA LEU A 34 -10.37 -9.73 -0.66
C LEU A 34 -11.37 -10.85 -0.93
N ASN A 35 -11.90 -11.43 0.14
CA ASN A 35 -13.07 -12.29 0.06
C ASN A 35 -14.30 -11.43 0.40
N LEU A 36 -15.16 -11.15 -0.57
CA LEU A 36 -16.34 -10.31 -0.37
C LEU A 36 -17.30 -10.89 0.69
N GLY A 37 -17.41 -12.21 0.77
CA GLY A 37 -18.27 -12.87 1.75
C GLY A 37 -17.78 -12.75 3.19
N GLU A 38 -16.46 -12.69 3.39
CA GLU A 38 -15.86 -12.40 4.70
C GLU A 38 -15.91 -10.91 5.01
N TRP A 39 -15.57 -10.07 4.02
CA TRP A 39 -15.55 -8.62 4.13
C TRP A 39 -16.89 -8.05 4.59
N ASN A 40 -18.00 -8.48 3.97
CA ASN A 40 -19.34 -7.99 4.29
C ASN A 40 -19.83 -8.40 5.69
N LYS A 41 -19.16 -9.34 6.36
CA LYS A 41 -19.48 -9.74 7.73
C LYS A 41 -18.70 -8.93 8.77
N LEU A 42 -17.66 -8.21 8.36
CA LEU A 42 -16.88 -7.36 9.24
C LEU A 42 -17.68 -6.12 9.62
N HIS A 43 -17.52 -5.68 10.87
CA HIS A 43 -18.00 -4.37 11.30
C HIS A 43 -17.21 -3.25 10.60
N THR A 44 -17.81 -2.06 10.44
CA THR A 44 -17.16 -0.90 9.80
C THR A 44 -15.81 -0.56 10.46
N SER A 45 -15.71 -0.59 11.79
CA SER A 45 -14.42 -0.47 12.52
C SER A 45 -13.35 -1.49 12.12
N GLN A 46 -13.72 -2.74 11.86
CA GLN A 46 -12.77 -3.77 11.43
C GLN A 46 -12.32 -3.54 9.98
N GLN A 47 -13.26 -3.19 9.09
CA GLN A 47 -12.94 -2.80 7.72
C GLN A 47 -12.04 -1.56 7.68
N ALA A 48 -12.34 -0.56 8.53
CA ALA A 48 -11.55 0.65 8.70
C ALA A 48 -10.14 0.33 9.21
N ALA A 49 -10.01 -0.55 10.20
CA ALA A 49 -8.71 -0.99 10.72
C ALA A 49 -7.86 -1.68 9.65
N GLU A 50 -8.43 -2.59 8.85
CA GLU A 50 -7.69 -3.24 7.76
C GLU A 50 -7.17 -2.22 6.73
N VAL A 51 -8.03 -1.27 6.33
CA VAL A 51 -7.66 -0.23 5.34
C VAL A 51 -6.64 0.74 5.94
N TRP A 52 -6.84 1.19 7.17
CA TRP A 52 -5.96 2.12 7.86
C TRP A 52 -4.55 1.55 8.02
N ASN A 53 -4.44 0.32 8.53
CA ASN A 53 -3.17 -0.38 8.66
C ASN A 53 -2.47 -0.52 7.31
N GLY A 54 -3.25 -0.79 6.25
CA GLY A 54 -2.73 -0.85 4.89
C GLY A 54 -2.14 0.49 4.41
N LEU A 55 -2.87 1.58 4.60
CA LEU A 55 -2.42 2.93 4.24
C LEU A 55 -1.14 3.31 4.99
N ILE A 56 -1.09 3.06 6.30
CA ILE A 56 0.09 3.34 7.14
C ILE A 56 1.29 2.48 6.74
N LEU A 57 1.08 1.25 6.29
CA LEU A 57 2.18 0.43 5.78
C LEU A 57 2.70 0.99 4.45
N PHE A 58 1.84 1.46 3.54
CA PHE A 58 2.28 2.10 2.30
C PHE A 58 3.09 3.38 2.54
N THR A 59 2.72 4.22 3.52
CA THR A 59 3.50 5.44 3.82
C THR A 59 4.92 5.14 4.31
N LYS A 60 5.18 3.92 4.79
CA LYS A 60 6.51 3.44 5.19
C LYS A 60 7.23 2.71 4.04
N ALA A 61 6.50 1.87 3.30
CA ALA A 61 7.06 1.02 2.26
C ALA A 61 7.49 1.81 1.01
N VAL A 62 6.67 2.76 0.56
CA VAL A 62 6.92 3.47 -0.71
C VAL A 62 8.20 4.31 -0.67
N PRO A 63 8.50 5.09 0.38
CA PRO A 63 9.77 5.81 0.47
C PRO A 63 11.00 4.89 0.38
N ARG A 64 10.97 3.75 1.07
CA ARG A 64 12.06 2.76 1.01
C ARG A 64 12.26 2.20 -0.40
N ILE A 65 11.18 2.01 -1.15
CA ILE A 65 11.27 1.56 -2.55
C ILE A 65 11.88 2.64 -3.44
N THR A 66 11.53 3.91 -3.21
CA THR A 66 12.10 5.05 -3.94
C THR A 66 13.62 5.10 -3.84
N ASP A 67 14.20 4.69 -2.72
CA ASP A 67 15.66 4.65 -2.51
C ASP A 67 16.39 3.63 -3.43
N PHE A 68 15.66 2.66 -3.98
CA PHE A 68 16.20 1.68 -4.94
C PHE A 68 16.12 2.14 -6.39
N ILE A 69 15.45 3.25 -6.69
CA ILE A 69 15.19 3.68 -8.07
C ILE A 69 16.23 4.70 -8.50
N SER A 70 16.91 4.40 -9.61
CA SER A 70 17.81 5.37 -10.27
C SER A 70 17.17 6.02 -11.51
N ASP A 71 16.26 5.32 -12.19
CA ASP A 71 15.47 5.90 -13.29
C ASP A 71 14.50 6.99 -12.79
N ALA A 72 14.65 8.21 -13.28
CA ALA A 72 13.86 9.36 -12.84
C ALA A 72 12.38 9.21 -13.17
N SER A 73 12.04 8.58 -14.31
CA SER A 73 10.65 8.38 -14.73
C SER A 73 9.90 7.41 -13.80
N LEU A 74 10.51 6.26 -13.51
CA LEU A 74 9.99 5.28 -12.56
C LEU A 74 9.94 5.87 -11.15
N LYS A 75 10.96 6.65 -10.76
CA LYS A 75 11.00 7.31 -9.46
C LYS A 75 9.80 8.24 -9.28
N PHE A 76 9.53 9.09 -10.27
CA PHE A 76 8.37 9.98 -10.28
C PHE A 76 7.05 9.22 -10.16
N GLN A 77 6.90 8.08 -10.87
CA GLN A 77 5.69 7.27 -10.77
C GLN A 77 5.48 6.68 -9.36
N VAL A 78 6.55 6.24 -8.71
CA VAL A 78 6.49 5.71 -7.33
C VAL A 78 6.24 6.83 -6.31
N GLU A 79 6.84 8.00 -6.48
CA GLU A 79 6.57 9.18 -5.66
C GLU A 79 5.11 9.64 -5.80
N LYS A 80 4.51 9.50 -6.98
CA LYS A 80 3.08 9.75 -7.18
C LYS A 80 2.22 8.79 -6.36
N ILE A 81 2.55 7.49 -6.29
CA ILE A 81 1.87 6.54 -5.40
C ILE A 81 1.90 7.06 -3.95
N HIS A 82 3.07 7.52 -3.49
CA HIS A 82 3.21 8.03 -2.12
C HIS A 82 2.33 9.26 -1.86
N SER A 83 2.30 10.20 -2.80
CA SER A 83 1.42 11.38 -2.74
C SER A 83 -0.06 10.98 -2.70
N ASP A 84 -0.47 10.05 -3.56
CA ASP A 84 -1.84 9.54 -3.64
C ASP A 84 -2.24 8.86 -2.30
N ILE A 85 -1.36 8.03 -1.73
CA ILE A 85 -1.60 7.39 -0.42
C ILE A 85 -1.72 8.41 0.72
N ARG A 86 -0.88 9.44 0.76
CA ARG A 86 -0.98 10.50 1.79
C ARG A 86 -2.29 11.26 1.67
N SER A 87 -2.71 11.57 0.45
CA SER A 87 -4.01 12.20 0.19
C SER A 87 -5.16 11.34 0.71
N VAL A 88 -5.12 10.03 0.46
CA VAL A 88 -6.10 9.09 1.00
C VAL A 88 -6.05 9.02 2.53
N VAL A 89 -4.87 9.03 3.16
CA VAL A 89 -4.74 9.09 4.62
C VAL A 89 -5.41 10.34 5.19
N HIS A 90 -5.21 11.50 4.56
CA HIS A 90 -5.88 12.73 4.98
C HIS A 90 -7.41 12.65 4.84
N LEU A 91 -7.91 12.10 3.73
CA LEU A 91 -9.33 11.86 3.54
C LEU A 91 -9.88 10.92 4.62
N PHE A 92 -9.17 9.82 4.90
CA PHE A 92 -9.54 8.84 5.92
C PHE A 92 -9.69 9.48 7.30
N LYS A 93 -8.79 10.40 7.66
CA LYS A 93 -8.87 11.19 8.89
C LYS A 93 -10.07 12.15 8.89
N SER A 94 -10.32 12.85 7.78
CA SER A 94 -11.46 13.78 7.67
C SER A 94 -12.83 13.12 7.80
N LEU A 95 -12.90 11.81 7.51
CA LEU A 95 -14.10 10.99 7.67
C LEU A 95 -14.18 10.32 9.05
N ASN A 96 -13.29 10.65 9.99
CA ASN A 96 -13.15 10.01 11.31
C ASN A 96 -12.93 8.49 11.24
N LEU A 97 -12.53 7.96 10.08
CA LEU A 97 -12.32 6.51 9.91
C LEU A 97 -11.06 6.04 10.63
N GLN A 98 -10.11 6.93 10.90
CA GLN A 98 -8.96 6.60 11.75
C GLN A 98 -9.42 6.25 13.18
N ASP A 99 -10.32 7.04 13.75
CA ASP A 99 -10.79 6.82 15.12
C ASP A 99 -11.64 5.56 15.18
N GLU A 100 -12.52 5.37 14.18
CA GLU A 100 -13.30 4.14 13.97
C GLU A 100 -12.38 2.91 13.85
N ALA A 101 -11.29 3.01 13.08
CA ALA A 101 -10.28 1.97 12.96
C ALA A 101 -9.60 1.64 14.31
N GLN A 102 -9.31 2.66 15.13
CA GLN A 102 -8.63 2.49 16.42
C GLN A 102 -9.50 1.80 17.48
N THR A 103 -10.84 1.77 17.30
CA THR A 103 -11.73 0.98 18.16
C THR A 103 -11.59 -0.53 17.94
N SER A 104 -10.96 -0.96 16.84
CA SER A 104 -10.75 -2.36 16.49
C SER A 104 -9.30 -2.77 16.71
N GLN A 105 -9.10 -3.99 17.23
CA GLN A 105 -7.78 -4.62 17.34
C GLN A 105 -7.41 -5.43 16.08
N THR A 106 -8.09 -5.19 14.95
CA THR A 106 -7.86 -5.95 13.72
C THR A 106 -6.49 -5.60 13.11
N GLU A 107 -5.62 -6.60 13.02
CA GLU A 107 -4.30 -6.44 12.40
C GLU A 107 -4.40 -6.48 10.87
N GLY A 108 -3.64 -5.60 10.22
CA GLY A 108 -3.49 -5.62 8.76
C GLY A 108 -2.59 -6.78 8.31
N LYS A 109 -3.12 -7.69 7.49
CA LYS A 109 -2.30 -8.71 6.83
C LYS A 109 -1.33 -8.05 5.86
N THR A 110 -0.12 -8.60 5.77
CA THR A 110 0.96 -8.08 4.93
C THR A 110 1.53 -9.17 4.03
N LEU A 111 2.13 -8.76 2.92
CA LEU A 111 2.85 -9.66 2.03
C LEU A 111 4.17 -9.02 1.57
N PRO A 112 5.20 -9.83 1.30
CA PRO A 112 6.44 -9.33 0.73
C PRO A 112 6.27 -9.05 -0.77
N VAL A 113 6.82 -7.93 -1.23
CA VAL A 113 7.01 -7.66 -2.66
C VAL A 113 8.48 -7.45 -2.97
N ARG A 114 8.87 -7.95 -4.14
CA ARG A 114 10.25 -7.83 -4.63
C ARG A 114 10.35 -7.17 -5.99
N THR A 115 9.25 -6.74 -6.59
CA THR A 115 9.27 -6.09 -7.92
C THR A 115 8.33 -4.91 -7.97
N PHE A 116 8.64 -3.92 -8.81
CA PHE A 116 7.75 -2.79 -9.06
C PHE A 116 6.42 -3.24 -9.64
N LYS A 117 6.43 -4.17 -10.60
CA LYS A 117 5.19 -4.74 -11.16
C LYS A 117 4.26 -5.25 -10.07
N LYS A 118 4.81 -5.97 -9.08
CA LYS A 118 4.02 -6.47 -7.95
C LYS A 118 3.57 -5.33 -7.04
N LEU A 119 4.43 -4.34 -6.74
CA LEU A 119 4.04 -3.14 -5.98
C LEU A 119 2.84 -2.42 -6.63
N PHE A 120 2.92 -2.10 -7.92
CA PHE A 120 1.86 -1.42 -8.66
C PHE A 120 0.56 -2.26 -8.65
N SER A 121 0.67 -3.58 -8.82
CA SER A 121 -0.49 -4.47 -8.70
C SER A 121 -1.11 -4.42 -7.31
N VAL A 122 -0.31 -4.45 -6.25
CA VAL A 122 -0.82 -4.37 -4.87
C VAL A 122 -1.45 -3.00 -4.63
N TYR A 123 -0.79 -1.90 -4.98
CA TYR A 123 -1.36 -0.55 -4.85
C TYR A 123 -2.71 -0.40 -5.56
N THR A 124 -2.79 -0.79 -6.84
CA THR A 124 -4.03 -0.69 -7.62
C THR A 124 -5.14 -1.60 -7.07
N ASN A 125 -4.82 -2.82 -6.65
CA ASN A 125 -5.77 -3.73 -6.02
C ASN A 125 -6.27 -3.20 -4.67
N PHE A 126 -5.41 -2.56 -3.88
CA PHE A 126 -5.79 -1.96 -2.61
C PHE A 126 -6.83 -0.86 -2.81
N LEU A 127 -6.58 0.07 -3.75
CA LEU A 127 -7.50 1.16 -4.05
C LEU A 127 -8.83 0.66 -4.60
N ARG A 128 -8.80 -0.29 -5.53
CA ARG A 128 -10.02 -0.82 -6.18
C ARG A 128 -10.80 -1.81 -5.30
N GLY A 129 -10.14 -2.39 -4.30
CA GLY A 129 -10.69 -3.38 -3.38
C GLY A 129 -11.17 -2.77 -2.07
N LYS A 130 -10.49 -3.13 -0.97
CA LYS A 130 -10.89 -2.80 0.40
C LYS A 130 -11.17 -1.31 0.62
N LEU A 131 -10.31 -0.43 0.10
CA LEU A 131 -10.50 1.02 0.26
C LEU A 131 -11.81 1.49 -0.40
N ARG A 132 -12.04 1.13 -1.66
CA ARG A 132 -13.27 1.51 -2.37
C ARG A 132 -14.51 0.98 -1.66
N LEU A 133 -14.49 -0.28 -1.24
CA LEU A 133 -15.65 -0.88 -0.57
C LEU A 133 -15.97 -0.19 0.75
N LEU A 134 -14.97 0.08 1.59
CA LEU A 134 -15.17 0.80 2.84
C LEU A 134 -15.78 2.19 2.58
N VAL A 135 -15.20 2.96 1.66
CA VAL A 135 -15.72 4.31 1.33
C VAL A 135 -17.16 4.22 0.84
N MET A 136 -17.50 3.24 0.00
CA MET A 136 -18.88 3.03 -0.45
C MET A 136 -19.84 2.70 0.69
N THR A 137 -19.42 1.87 1.66
CA THR A 137 -20.21 1.54 2.85
C THR A 137 -20.48 2.79 3.68
N VAL A 138 -19.42 3.51 4.05
CA VAL A 138 -19.50 4.70 4.89
C VAL A 138 -20.34 5.81 4.25
N CYS A 139 -20.14 6.07 2.95
CA CYS A 139 -20.94 7.06 2.24
C CYS A 139 -22.42 6.66 2.13
N ARG A 140 -22.72 5.37 1.99
CA ARG A 140 -24.11 4.89 1.97
C ARG A 140 -24.77 5.07 3.32
N GLU A 141 -24.09 4.72 4.41
CA GLU A 141 -24.60 4.88 5.78
C GLU A 141 -24.85 6.35 6.12
N ALA A 142 -23.96 7.25 5.71
CA ALA A 142 -24.15 8.69 5.84
C ALA A 142 -25.41 9.18 5.08
N SER A 143 -25.66 8.67 3.87
CA SER A 143 -26.83 9.05 3.07
C SER A 143 -28.17 8.51 3.59
N LEU A 144 -28.15 7.45 4.40
CA LEU A 144 -29.35 6.87 5.02
C LEU A 144 -29.67 7.49 6.38
N SER A 145 -28.73 8.24 6.95
CA SER A 145 -28.86 8.91 8.24
C SER A 145 -29.30 10.38 8.11
N THR A 146 -29.59 10.84 6.88
CA THR A 146 -30.12 12.18 6.55
C THR A 146 -31.56 12.05 6.11
#